data_AF-A0A661KJF1-F1
#
_entry.id   AF-A0A661KJF1-F1
#
_cell.length_a   1.000
_cell.length_b   1.000
_cell.length_c   1.000
_cell.angle_alpha   90.00
_cell.angle_beta   90.00
_cell.angle_gamma   90.00
#
_symmetry.space_group_name_H-M   'P 1'
#
loop_
_entity.id
_entity.type
_entity.pdbx_description
1 polymer ?
#
loop_
_entity_poly.entity_id
_entity_poly.type
_entity_poly.pdbx_seq_one_letter_code
_entity_poly.pdbx_strand_id
1 'polypeptide(L)'
;VHHYVGFLFLINIVMVFGIWVRDAFFEKFDWEWLTKVGGYFGYKEELPAARFNAGQKLYLWLVFLLGLFLAITGLIDIFSNDSSLRLAMHSLHTIAAFILIMMVMVHVYLGVLANPGTLRGIFEGKVSKSWARKHHPLWKTEE
;
A
#
# COMPACT_ATOMS: atom_id res chain seq x y z
N VAL A 1 6.91 7.72 -23.22
CA VAL A 1 7.41 7.59 -21.82
C VAL A 1 6.43 6.81 -20.95
N HIS A 2 5.15 7.22 -20.87
CA HIS A 2 4.14 6.58 -20.02
C HIS A 2 4.05 5.05 -20.20
N HIS A 3 3.97 4.53 -21.43
CA HIS A 3 3.87 3.07 -21.66
C HIS A 3 5.07 2.29 -21.10
N TYR A 4 6.30 2.75 -21.37
CA TYR A 4 7.52 2.10 -20.88
C TYR A 4 7.57 2.08 -19.34
N VAL A 5 7.24 3.22 -18.71
CA VAL A 5 7.19 3.32 -17.25
C VAL A 5 6.04 2.49 -16.67
N GLY A 6 4.92 2.36 -17.39
CA GLY A 6 3.80 1.49 -17.02
C GLY A 6 4.17 0.01 -16.97
N PHE A 7 4.96 -0.48 -17.93
CA PHE A 7 5.50 -1.85 -17.88
C PHE A 7 6.45 -2.05 -16.70
N LEU A 8 7.34 -1.08 -16.45
CA LEU A 8 8.22 -1.12 -15.27
C LEU A 8 7.43 -1.10 -13.97
N PHE A 9 6.37 -0.30 -13.90
CA PHE A 9 5.45 -0.26 -12.76
C PHE A 9 4.78 -1.63 -12.55
N LEU A 10 4.25 -2.27 -13.59
CA LEU A 10 3.66 -3.61 -13.49
C LEU A 10 4.65 -4.64 -12.93
N ILE A 11 5.88 -4.66 -13.44
CA ILE A 11 6.93 -5.56 -12.95
C ILE A 11 7.24 -5.25 -11.47
N ASN A 12 7.36 -3.96 -11.12
CA ASN A 12 7.66 -3.53 -9.76
C ASN A 12 6.57 -3.92 -8.76
N ILE A 13 5.29 -3.69 -9.07
CA ILE A 13 4.20 -4.04 -8.13
C ILE A 13 4.12 -5.54 -7.89
N VAL A 14 4.40 -6.37 -8.91
CA VAL A 14 4.42 -7.84 -8.76
C VAL A 14 5.59 -8.27 -7.88
N MET A 15 6.78 -7.69 -8.08
CA MET A 15 7.94 -7.99 -7.24
C MET A 15 7.73 -7.56 -5.78
N VAL A 16 7.29 -6.32 -5.54
CA VAL A 16 7.05 -5.80 -4.19
C VAL A 16 5.98 -6.63 -3.48
N PHE A 17 4.89 -6.94 -4.17
CA PHE A 17 3.84 -7.81 -3.63
C PHE A 17 4.41 -9.19 -3.27
N GLY A 18 5.18 -9.83 -4.16
CA GLY A 18 5.80 -11.13 -3.89
C GLY A 18 6.74 -11.13 -2.67
N ILE A 19 7.48 -10.03 -2.45
CA ILE A 19 8.38 -9.89 -1.30
C ILE A 19 7.59 -9.72 0.01
N TRP A 20 6.47 -8.96 0.01
CA TRP A 20 5.81 -8.49 1.23
C TRP A 20 4.49 -9.23 1.56
N VAL A 21 3.89 -9.96 0.61
CA VAL A 21 2.55 -10.57 0.76
C VAL A 21 2.46 -11.51 1.97
N ARG A 22 3.53 -12.25 2.28
CA ARG A 22 3.56 -13.19 3.41
C ARG A 22 3.33 -12.49 4.75
N ASP A 23 3.89 -11.30 4.91
CA ASP A 23 3.74 -10.48 6.13
C ASP A 23 2.45 -9.63 6.09
N ALA A 24 1.75 -9.60 4.95
CA ALA A 24 0.57 -8.79 4.71
C ALA A 24 -0.75 -9.59 4.75
N PHE A 25 -0.71 -10.86 5.16
CA PHE A 25 -1.94 -11.60 5.45
C PHE A 25 -2.63 -11.03 6.70
N PHE A 26 -3.95 -10.92 6.60
CA PHE A 26 -4.78 -10.47 7.71
C PHE A 26 -4.89 -11.58 8.77
N GLU A 27 -4.67 -11.19 10.01
CA GLU A 27 -4.82 -12.01 11.21
C GLU A 27 -6.01 -11.52 12.04
N LYS A 28 -6.43 -12.31 13.03
CA LYS A 28 -7.60 -12.00 13.85
C LYS A 28 -7.48 -10.65 14.56
N PHE A 29 -6.26 -10.27 14.99
CA PHE A 29 -6.01 -9.01 15.68
C PHE A 29 -6.12 -7.77 14.78
N ASP A 30 -6.00 -7.93 13.45
CA ASP A 30 -6.09 -6.80 12.52
C ASP A 30 -7.48 -6.16 12.53
N TRP A 31 -8.53 -6.93 12.87
CA TRP A 31 -9.88 -6.41 13.03
C TRP A 31 -9.99 -5.39 14.16
N GLU A 32 -9.26 -5.60 15.26
CA GLU A 32 -9.22 -4.62 16.34
C GLU A 32 -8.55 -3.32 15.87
N TRP A 33 -7.44 -3.43 15.12
CA TRP A 33 -6.77 -2.28 14.55
C TRP A 33 -7.67 -1.50 13.58
N LEU A 34 -8.41 -2.20 12.71
CA LEU A 34 -9.29 -1.61 11.71
C LEU A 34 -10.50 -0.90 12.33
N THR A 35 -11.15 -1.52 13.31
CA THR A 35 -12.30 -0.92 14.01
C THR A 35 -11.93 0.35 14.77
N LYS A 36 -10.71 0.41 15.31
CA LYS A 36 -10.15 1.60 15.97
C LYS A 36 -9.45 2.56 14.98
N VAL A 37 -9.46 2.26 13.68
CA VAL A 37 -8.89 3.05 12.58
C VAL A 37 -7.44 3.47 12.85
N GLY A 38 -6.63 2.54 13.33
CA GLY A 38 -5.22 2.80 13.68
C GLY A 38 -5.00 3.81 14.81
N GLY A 39 -6.08 4.18 15.53
CA GLY A 39 -6.06 5.10 16.65
C GLY A 39 -5.85 6.57 16.27
N TYR A 40 -5.86 6.90 14.98
CA TYR A 40 -5.62 8.25 14.47
C TYR A 40 -6.66 9.29 14.92
N PHE A 41 -7.82 8.85 15.41
CA PHE A 41 -8.91 9.71 15.91
C PHE A 41 -8.95 9.84 17.44
N GLY A 42 -7.79 9.79 18.11
CA GLY A 42 -7.68 10.11 19.54
C GLY A 42 -7.69 8.92 20.49
N TYR A 43 -7.53 7.70 19.97
CA TYR A 43 -7.28 6.54 20.83
C TYR A 43 -5.84 6.59 21.36
N LYS A 44 -5.70 6.34 22.66
CA LYS A 44 -4.40 6.39 23.37
C LYS A 44 -3.78 5.02 23.63
N GLU A 45 -4.54 3.95 23.38
CA GLU A 45 -4.08 2.58 23.62
C GLU A 45 -3.19 2.08 22.47
N GLU A 46 -2.22 1.24 22.81
CA GLU A 46 -1.40 0.54 21.83
C GLU A 46 -2.27 -0.48 21.09
N LEU A 47 -2.30 -0.38 19.76
CA LEU A 47 -3.08 -1.29 18.92
C LEU A 47 -2.23 -2.49 18.49
N PRO A 48 -2.85 -3.68 18.37
CA PRO A 48 -2.12 -4.85 17.94
C PRO A 48 -1.62 -4.67 16.49
N ALA A 49 -0.32 -4.86 16.29
CA ALA A 49 0.30 -4.87 14.98
C ALA A 49 1.55 -5.76 15.01
N ALA A 50 1.66 -6.67 14.02
CA ALA A 50 2.86 -7.45 13.76
C ALA A 50 3.85 -6.61 12.93
N ARG A 51 4.65 -7.23 12.05
CA ARG A 51 5.59 -6.51 11.18
C ARG A 51 4.91 -5.39 10.38
N PHE A 52 3.69 -5.63 9.91
CA PHE A 52 2.81 -4.62 9.35
C PHE A 52 1.53 -4.50 10.17
N ASN A 53 1.04 -3.27 10.35
CA ASN A 53 -0.29 -3.03 10.89
C ASN A 53 -1.37 -3.22 9.82
N ALA A 54 -2.63 -3.39 10.22
CA ALA A 54 -3.72 -3.69 9.28
C ALA A 54 -3.88 -2.65 8.16
N GLY A 55 -3.60 -1.37 8.43
CA GLY A 55 -3.63 -0.31 7.42
C GLY A 55 -2.54 -0.46 6.35
N GLN A 56 -1.32 -0.83 6.75
CA GLN A 56 -0.22 -1.14 5.83
C GLN A 56 -0.53 -2.40 5.00
N LYS A 57 -1.11 -3.43 5.62
CA LYS A 57 -1.55 -4.65 4.90
C LYS A 57 -2.59 -4.30 3.85
N LEU A 58 -3.63 -3.55 4.25
CA LEU A 58 -4.68 -3.09 3.34
C LEU A 58 -4.10 -2.25 2.20
N TYR A 59 -3.16 -1.36 2.49
CA TYR A 59 -2.50 -0.56 1.48
C TYR A 59 -1.77 -1.42 0.44
N LEU A 60 -1.00 -2.42 0.87
CA LEU A 60 -0.30 -3.33 -0.06
C LEU A 60 -1.29 -4.05 -0.98
N TRP A 61 -2.36 -4.62 -0.42
CA TRP A 61 -3.39 -5.32 -1.20
C TRP A 61 -4.09 -4.39 -2.19
N LEU A 62 -4.52 -3.21 -1.75
CA LEU A 62 -5.23 -2.26 -2.60
C LEU A 62 -4.34 -1.71 -3.72
N VAL A 63 -3.08 -1.34 -3.42
CA VAL A 63 -2.14 -0.88 -4.45
C VAL A 63 -1.84 -1.99 -5.46
N PHE A 64 -1.69 -3.23 -5.01
CA PHE A 64 -1.45 -4.36 -5.92
C PHE A 64 -2.65 -4.60 -6.84
N LEU A 65 -3.86 -4.73 -6.29
CA LEU A 65 -5.08 -4.97 -7.07
C LEU A 65 -5.40 -3.82 -8.02
N LEU A 66 -5.29 -2.57 -7.56
CA LEU A 66 -5.51 -1.38 -8.37
C LEU A 66 -4.41 -1.21 -9.43
N GLY A 67 -3.16 -1.55 -9.10
CA GLY A 67 -2.06 -1.57 -10.05
C GLY A 67 -2.24 -2.60 -11.16
N LEU A 68 -2.73 -3.81 -10.83
CA LEU A 68 -3.12 -4.81 -11.84
C LEU A 68 -4.28 -4.30 -12.71
N PHE A 69 -5.28 -3.66 -12.11
CA PHE A 69 -6.40 -3.07 -12.85
C PHE A 69 -5.91 -2.00 -13.84
N LEU A 70 -5.01 -1.11 -13.41
CA LEU A 70 -4.36 -0.13 -14.29
C LEU A 70 -3.57 -0.80 -15.42
N ALA A 71 -2.82 -1.86 -15.12
CA ALA A 71 -2.09 -2.60 -16.14
C ALA A 71 -3.02 -3.23 -17.18
N ILE A 72 -4.09 -3.90 -16.75
CA ILE A 72 -5.06 -4.54 -17.65
C ILE A 72 -5.74 -3.50 -18.53
N THR A 73 -6.29 -2.44 -17.93
CA THR A 73 -6.97 -1.37 -18.68
C THR A 73 -6.02 -0.65 -19.64
N GLY A 74 -4.77 -0.40 -19.23
CA GLY A 74 -3.75 0.23 -20.08
C GLY A 74 -3.33 -0.66 -21.25
N LEU A 75 -3.17 -1.97 -21.03
CA LEU A 75 -2.86 -2.92 -22.11
C LEU A 75 -4.01 -2.98 -23.13
N ILE A 76 -5.27 -3.03 -22.68
CA ILE A 76 -6.41 -3.04 -23.59
C ILE A 76 -6.48 -1.72 -24.38
N ASP A 77 -6.24 -0.56 -23.74
CA ASP A 77 -6.24 0.73 -24.44
C ASP A 77 -5.13 0.81 -25.52
N ILE A 78 -3.94 0.24 -25.25
CA ILE A 78 -2.81 0.21 -26.21
C ILE A 78 -3.12 -0.68 -27.42
N PHE A 79 -3.71 -1.86 -27.22
CA PHE A 79 -3.80 -2.89 -28.26
C PHE A 79 -5.17 -3.01 -28.93
N SER A 80 -6.23 -2.41 -28.37
CA SER A 80 -7.57 -2.50 -28.95
C SER A 80 -7.71 -1.61 -30.19
N ASN A 81 -8.38 -2.13 -31.23
CA ASN A 81 -8.78 -1.34 -32.39
C ASN A 81 -10.24 -0.83 -32.30
N ASP A 82 -11.01 -1.32 -31.32
CA ASP A 82 -12.37 -0.86 -31.07
C ASP A 82 -12.34 0.45 -30.28
N SER A 83 -12.85 1.52 -30.90
CA SER A 83 -12.87 2.87 -30.33
C SER A 83 -13.74 3.00 -29.08
N SER A 84 -14.87 2.29 -29.03
CA SER A 84 -15.80 2.32 -27.89
C SER A 84 -15.18 1.60 -26.69
N LEU A 85 -14.57 0.44 -26.93
CA LEU A 85 -13.83 -0.29 -25.90
C LEU A 85 -12.65 0.51 -25.38
N ARG A 86 -11.86 1.13 -26.27
CA ARG A 86 -10.74 2.00 -25.88
C ARG A 86 -11.19 3.16 -25.01
N LEU A 87 -12.25 3.88 -25.40
CA LEU A 87 -12.79 4.98 -24.61
C LEU A 87 -13.21 4.53 -23.20
N ALA A 88 -13.88 3.37 -23.10
CA ALA A 88 -14.28 2.80 -21.82
C ALA A 88 -13.06 2.45 -20.95
N MET A 89 -12.06 1.76 -21.51
CA MET A 89 -10.85 1.37 -20.79
C MET A 89 -10.02 2.59 -20.36
N HIS A 90 -9.89 3.60 -21.23
CA HIS A 90 -9.20 4.84 -20.92
C HIS A 90 -9.86 5.59 -19.74
N SER A 91 -11.19 5.64 -19.73
CA SER A 91 -11.97 6.26 -18.64
C SER A 91 -11.76 5.51 -17.32
N LEU A 92 -11.85 4.18 -17.34
CA LEU A 92 -11.61 3.34 -16.17
C LEU A 92 -10.17 3.46 -15.66
N HIS A 93 -9.19 3.46 -16.57
CA HIS A 93 -7.78 3.65 -16.26
C HIS A 93 -7.55 5.00 -15.57
N THR A 94 -8.16 6.06 -16.09
CA THR A 94 -8.05 7.41 -15.52
C THR A 94 -8.64 7.48 -14.11
N ILE A 95 -9.84 6.94 -13.90
CA ILE A 95 -10.48 6.91 -12.57
C ILE A 95 -9.62 6.12 -11.57
N ALA A 96 -9.14 4.94 -11.98
CA ALA A 96 -8.26 4.12 -11.14
C ALA A 96 -6.95 4.84 -10.80
N ALA A 97 -6.38 5.61 -11.75
CA ALA A 97 -5.15 6.36 -11.54
C ALA A 97 -5.36 7.46 -10.48
N PHE A 98 -6.49 8.18 -10.54
CA PHE A 98 -6.82 9.18 -9.51
C PHE A 98 -6.97 8.56 -8.12
N ILE A 99 -7.65 7.41 -8.01
CA ILE A 99 -7.77 6.68 -6.74
C ILE A 99 -6.40 6.28 -6.21
N LEU A 100 -5.53 5.72 -7.07
CA LEU A 100 -4.18 5.32 -6.68
C LEU A 100 -3.35 6.51 -6.20
N ILE A 101 -3.41 7.64 -6.91
CA ILE A 101 -2.70 8.87 -6.51
C ILE A 101 -3.16 9.33 -5.13
N MET A 102 -4.47 9.40 -4.87
CA MET A 102 -5.00 9.78 -3.57
C MET A 102 -4.52 8.83 -2.45
N MET A 103 -4.52 7.53 -2.71
CA MET A 103 -4.00 6.53 -1.78
C MET A 103 -2.50 6.72 -1.50
N VAL A 104 -1.70 6.98 -2.53
CA VAL A 104 -0.26 7.26 -2.37
C VAL A 104 -0.06 8.52 -1.53
N MET A 105 -0.86 9.57 -1.72
CA MET A 105 -0.79 10.77 -0.88
C MET A 105 -1.05 10.46 0.60
N VAL A 106 -2.09 9.66 0.90
CA VAL A 106 -2.38 9.21 2.27
C VAL A 106 -1.21 8.40 2.84
N HIS A 107 -0.64 7.48 2.06
CA HIS A 107 0.50 6.67 2.47
C HIS A 107 1.74 7.51 2.78
N VAL A 108 2.08 8.48 1.92
CA VAL A 108 3.18 9.40 2.12
C VAL A 108 2.95 10.25 3.37
N TYR A 109 1.74 10.79 3.56
CA TYR A 109 1.39 11.54 4.77
C TYR A 109 1.61 10.71 6.05
N LEU A 110 1.11 9.46 6.06
CA LEU A 110 1.24 8.58 7.21
C LEU A 110 2.69 8.16 7.48
N GLY A 111 3.49 7.93 6.43
CA GLY A 111 4.89 7.51 6.55
C GLY A 111 5.87 8.65 6.88
N VAL A 112 5.52 9.89 6.54
CA VAL A 112 6.40 11.05 6.74
C VAL A 112 6.02 11.85 7.98
N LEU A 113 4.74 12.23 8.10
CA LEU A 113 4.29 13.20 9.10
C LEU A 113 3.60 12.54 10.28
N ALA A 114 2.67 11.60 10.03
CA ALA A 114 1.86 11.04 11.10
C ALA A 114 2.64 10.09 12.03
N ASN A 115 3.67 9.42 11.51
CA ASN A 115 4.47 8.45 12.26
C ASN A 115 5.97 8.79 12.19
N PRO A 116 6.46 9.74 13.02
CA PRO A 116 7.87 10.11 13.07
C PRO A 116 8.78 8.91 13.35
N GLY A 117 9.91 8.84 12.65
CA GLY A 117 10.86 7.71 12.74
C GLY A 117 10.68 6.64 11.66
N THR A 118 9.52 6.59 10.99
CA THR A 118 9.27 5.63 9.88
C THR A 118 10.21 5.87 8.70
N LEU A 119 10.47 7.13 8.34
CA LEU A 119 11.40 7.48 7.25
C LEU A 119 12.81 6.90 7.46
N ARG A 120 13.28 6.89 8.71
CA ARG A 120 14.58 6.29 9.04
C ARG A 120 14.58 4.79 8.76
N GLY A 121 13.47 4.11 9.05
CA GLY A 121 13.28 2.70 8.71
C GLY A 121 13.36 2.44 7.20
N ILE A 122 12.86 3.35 6.36
CA ILE A 122 12.87 3.21 4.90
C ILE A 122 14.29 3.42 4.34
N PHE A 123 15.00 4.46 4.76
CA PHE A 123 16.31 4.81 4.19
C PHE A 123 17.48 4.08 4.83
N GLU A 124 17.46 3.85 6.14
CA GLU A 124 18.54 3.19 6.89
C GLU A 124 18.27 1.71 7.17
N GLY A 125 17.04 1.23 6.92
CA GLY A 125 16.63 -0.13 7.24
C GLY A 125 16.49 -0.42 8.74
N LYS A 126 16.53 0.61 9.60
CA LYS A 126 16.56 0.48 11.06
C LYS A 126 15.56 1.40 11.75
N VAL A 127 14.91 0.88 12.79
CA VAL A 127 14.00 1.62 13.67
C VAL A 127 14.43 1.45 15.13
N SER A 128 14.08 2.41 15.99
CA SER A 128 14.38 2.28 17.42
C SER A 128 13.50 1.21 18.08
N LYS A 129 14.01 0.53 19.11
CA LYS A 129 13.24 -0.45 19.88
C LYS A 129 11.97 0.16 20.49
N SER A 130 12.01 1.43 20.91
CA SER A 130 10.83 2.14 21.42
C SER A 130 9.79 2.38 20.34
N TRP A 131 10.21 2.72 19.12
CA TRP A 131 9.30 2.90 17.99
C TRP A 131 8.64 1.58 17.59
N ALA A 132 9.42 0.50 17.51
CA ALA A 132 8.91 -0.83 17.17
C ALA A 132 7.89 -1.32 18.20
N ARG A 133 8.17 -1.19 19.50
CA ARG A 133 7.20 -1.56 20.56
C ARG A 133 5.90 -0.77 20.46
N LYS A 134 5.97 0.54 20.20
CA LYS A 134 4.79 1.41 20.14
C LYS A 134 3.90 1.14 18.91
N HIS A 135 4.49 0.95 17.74
CA HIS A 135 3.75 0.85 16.47
C HIS A 135 3.52 -0.59 16.01
N HIS A 136 4.31 -1.54 16.53
CA HIS A 136 4.35 -2.94 16.11
C HIS A 136 4.57 -3.87 17.32
N PRO A 137 3.69 -3.84 18.35
CA PRO A 137 3.90 -4.55 19.62
C PRO A 137 3.96 -6.07 19.48
N LEU A 138 3.35 -6.64 18.44
CA LEU A 138 3.37 -8.08 18.16
C LEU A 138 4.54 -8.48 17.26
N TRP A 139 5.32 -7.52 16.76
CA TRP A 139 6.50 -7.82 15.96
C TRP A 139 7.62 -8.31 16.86
N LYS A 140 7.83 -9.63 16.86
CA LYS A 140 8.97 -10.27 17.50
C LYS A 140 10.23 -9.80 16.77
N THR A 141 10.89 -8.80 17.34
CA THR A 141 12.23 -8.40 16.94
C THR A 141 13.18 -9.45 17.50
N GLU A 142 13.68 -10.34 16.63
CA GLU A 142 14.95 -10.98 16.92
C GLU A 142 16.00 -9.87 17.07
N GLU A 143 16.88 -10.02 18.05
CA GLU A 143 17.70 -8.97 18.68
C GLU A 143 18.35 -7.92 17.77
#